data_AF-A0A800F8Z1-F1
#
_entry.id   AF-A0A800F8Z1-F1
#
_cell.length_a   1.000
_cell.length_b   1.000
_cell.length_c   1.000
_cell.angle_alpha   90.00
_cell.angle_beta   90.00
_cell.angle_gamma   90.00
#
_symmetry.space_group_name_H-M   'P 1'
#
loop_
_entity.id
_entity.type
_entity.pdbx_description
1 polymer ?
#
loop_
_entity_poly.entity_id
_entity_poly.type
_entity_poly.pdbx_seq_one_letter_code
_entity_poly.pdbx_strand_id
1 'polypeptide(L)'
;MTEPVSKEDLMRYMDGEMPPEQRARLDAELARSTELKRELAIFRAMRTDFQGLSFDPGTYHKSVWDQVNASVTRPIGWILITVGVIVWTAYGAYVFTTSPANPWEKLATGAIVIGILTLLASVIWDRYREWGTDPYKDVHR
;
A
#
# COMPACT_ATOMS: atom_id res chain seq x y z
N MET A 1 -50.11 14.15 -27.79
CA MET A 1 -49.12 13.15 -28.24
C MET A 1 -48.02 13.12 -27.19
N THR A 2 -48.08 12.16 -26.27
CA THR A 2 -47.06 11.99 -25.23
C THR A 2 -45.83 11.34 -25.84
N GLU A 3 -44.71 12.04 -25.77
CA GLU A 3 -43.41 11.57 -26.22
C GLU A 3 -43.02 10.30 -25.45
N PRO A 4 -42.56 9.22 -26.10
CA PRO A 4 -42.21 7.99 -25.41
C PRO A 4 -41.01 8.24 -24.48
N VAL A 5 -41.14 7.85 -23.21
CA VAL A 5 -40.05 7.94 -22.22
C VAL A 5 -38.87 7.09 -22.71
N SER A 6 -37.70 7.72 -22.88
CA SER A 6 -36.49 7.03 -23.32
C SER A 6 -35.76 6.35 -22.14
N LYS A 7 -34.94 5.33 -22.46
CA LYS A 7 -34.01 4.73 -21.50
C LYS A 7 -33.01 5.76 -20.94
N GLU A 8 -32.64 6.75 -21.75
CA GLU A 8 -31.76 7.85 -21.32
C GLU A 8 -32.41 8.70 -20.22
N ASP A 9 -33.74 8.87 -20.27
CA ASP A 9 -34.49 9.62 -19.26
C ASP A 9 -34.52 8.86 -17.92
N LEU A 10 -34.66 7.53 -17.96
CA LEU A 10 -34.59 6.69 -16.76
C LEU A 10 -33.21 6.75 -16.09
N MET A 11 -32.13 6.76 -16.87
CA MET A 11 -30.76 6.91 -16.36
C MET A 11 -30.54 8.31 -15.75
N ARG A 12 -30.91 9.38 -16.47
CA ARG A 12 -30.84 10.77 -15.95
C ARG A 12 -31.68 10.97 -14.68
N TYR A 13 -32.82 10.29 -14.59
CA TYR A 13 -33.65 10.30 -13.39
C TYR A 13 -32.93 9.63 -12.20
N MET A 14 -32.25 8.51 -12.41
CA MET A 14 -31.49 7.78 -11.39
C MET A 14 -30.24 8.52 -10.90
N ASP A 15 -29.59 9.27 -11.79
CA ASP A 15 -28.39 10.06 -11.48
C ASP A 15 -28.72 11.45 -10.91
N GLY A 16 -29.99 11.84 -10.92
CA GLY A 16 -30.46 13.11 -10.37
C GLY A 16 -30.34 14.30 -11.32
N GLU A 17 -29.79 14.10 -12.52
CA GLU A 17 -29.52 15.14 -13.52
C GLU A 17 -30.77 15.65 -14.26
N MET A 18 -31.94 15.07 -13.99
CA MET A 18 -33.19 15.48 -14.62
C MET A 18 -33.70 16.84 -14.06
N PRO A 19 -34.10 17.80 -14.92
CA PRO A 19 -34.77 19.03 -14.49
C PRO A 19 -36.10 18.76 -13.75
N PRO A 20 -36.52 19.61 -12.80
CA PRO A 20 -37.69 19.37 -11.95
C PRO A 20 -39.00 19.21 -12.74
N GLU A 21 -39.17 19.93 -13.85
CA GLU A 21 -40.35 19.82 -14.70
C GLU A 21 -40.43 18.48 -15.45
N GLN A 22 -39.29 17.96 -15.92
CA GLN A 22 -39.22 16.66 -16.59
C GLN A 22 -39.39 15.52 -15.61
N ARG A 23 -38.84 15.67 -14.40
CA ARG A 23 -38.99 14.70 -13.31
C ARG A 23 -40.46 14.49 -12.93
N ALA A 24 -41.22 15.58 -12.77
CA ALA A 24 -42.65 15.50 -12.46
C ALA A 24 -43.48 14.79 -13.54
N ARG A 25 -43.12 14.97 -14.83
CA ARG A 25 -43.76 14.26 -15.93
C ARG A 25 -43.44 12.76 -15.90
N LEU A 26 -42.18 12.42 -15.65
CA LEU A 26 -41.75 11.03 -15.54
C LEU A 26 -42.38 10.33 -14.33
N ASP A 27 -42.51 11.01 -13.19
CA ASP A 27 -43.19 10.47 -12.00
C ASP A 27 -44.68 10.19 -12.27
N ALA A 28 -45.36 11.08 -13.01
CA ALA A 28 -46.75 10.88 -13.42
C ALA A 28 -46.92 9.73 -14.43
N GLU A 29 -45.90 9.44 -15.24
CA GLU A 29 -45.89 8.33 -16.19
C GLU A 29 -45.54 7.01 -15.52
N LEU A 30 -44.57 7.03 -14.60
CA LEU A 30 -44.25 5.92 -13.71
C LEU A 30 -45.47 5.53 -12.87
N ALA A 31 -46.28 6.47 -12.40
CA ALA A 31 -47.51 6.16 -11.66
C ALA A 31 -48.50 5.32 -12.48
N ARG A 32 -48.53 5.52 -13.81
CA ARG A 32 -49.49 4.91 -14.74
C ARG A 32 -48.97 3.64 -15.42
N SER A 33 -47.67 3.49 -15.62
CA SER A 33 -47.07 2.37 -16.36
C SER A 33 -46.35 1.38 -15.46
N THR A 34 -46.81 0.13 -15.44
CA THR A 34 -46.15 -0.98 -14.75
C THR A 34 -44.86 -1.41 -15.46
N GLU A 35 -44.77 -1.21 -16.77
CA GLU A 35 -43.60 -1.56 -17.58
C GLU A 35 -42.41 -0.64 -17.26
N LEU A 36 -42.63 0.67 -17.20
CA LEU A 36 -41.60 1.65 -16.84
C LEU A 36 -41.10 1.44 -15.40
N LYS A 37 -41.98 1.08 -14.46
CA LYS A 37 -41.58 0.69 -13.09
C LYS A 37 -40.66 -0.52 -13.08
N ARG A 38 -40.93 -1.51 -13.94
CA ARG A 38 -40.09 -2.72 -14.05
C ARG A 38 -38.71 -2.38 -14.60
N GLU A 39 -38.63 -1.58 -15.66
CA GLU A 39 -37.34 -1.17 -16.23
C GLU A 39 -36.50 -0.36 -15.22
N LEU A 40 -37.12 0.59 -14.51
CA LEU A 40 -36.47 1.36 -13.46
C LEU A 40 -35.93 0.46 -12.32
N ALA A 41 -36.67 -0.59 -11.96
CA ALA A 41 -36.24 -1.55 -10.95
C ALA A 41 -35.01 -2.35 -11.40
N ILE A 42 -34.94 -2.75 -12.68
CA ILE A 42 -33.78 -3.46 -13.25
C ILE A 42 -32.54 -2.58 -13.19
N PHE A 43 -32.64 -1.30 -13.60
CA PHE A 43 -31.51 -0.38 -13.53
C PHE A 43 -31.04 -0.12 -12.09
N ARG A 44 -31.97 0.00 -11.13
CA ARG A 44 -31.62 0.15 -9.70
C ARG A 44 -30.91 -1.08 -9.13
N ALA A 45 -31.35 -2.29 -9.50
CA ALA A 45 -30.69 -3.52 -9.08
C ALA A 45 -29.25 -3.56 -9.60
N MET A 46 -29.05 -3.28 -10.89
CA MET A 46 -27.72 -3.22 -11.50
C MET A 46 -26.80 -2.19 -10.83
N ARG A 47 -27.30 -0.98 -10.55
CA ARG A 47 -26.54 0.05 -9.81
C ARG A 47 -26.11 -0.43 -8.43
N THR A 48 -27.00 -1.13 -7.72
CA THR A 48 -26.72 -1.65 -6.37
C THR A 48 -25.64 -2.73 -6.41
N ASP A 49 -25.70 -3.63 -7.40
CA ASP A 49 -24.68 -4.65 -7.61
C ASP A 49 -23.31 -4.02 -7.90
N PHE A 50 -23.26 -2.97 -8.74
CA PHE A 50 -22.03 -2.22 -8.99
C PHE A 50 -21.52 -1.44 -7.77
N GLN A 51 -22.41 -0.90 -6.94
CA GLN A 51 -22.03 -0.26 -5.67
C GLN A 51 -21.49 -1.27 -4.66
N GLY A 52 -22.03 -2.50 -4.63
CA GLY A 52 -21.48 -3.60 -3.83
C GLY A 52 -20.11 -4.08 -4.31
N LEU A 53 -19.81 -3.90 -5.61
CA LEU A 53 -18.50 -4.12 -6.20
C LEU A 53 -17.55 -2.91 -6.05
N SER A 54 -18.00 -1.81 -5.44
CA SER A 54 -17.08 -0.71 -5.13
C SER A 54 -16.08 -1.24 -4.11
N PHE A 55 -14.86 -1.44 -4.57
CA PHE A 55 -13.72 -1.71 -3.71
C PHE A 55 -13.58 -0.49 -2.80
N ASP A 56 -14.04 -0.61 -1.55
CA ASP A 56 -13.51 0.23 -0.49
C ASP A 56 -11.99 -0.02 -0.54
N PRO A 57 -11.17 0.97 -0.92
CA PRO A 57 -9.73 0.80 -0.89
C PRO A 57 -9.42 0.66 0.59
N GLY A 58 -9.33 -0.60 1.04
CA GLY A 58 -9.52 -1.00 2.42
C GLY A 58 -8.88 0.03 3.33
N THR A 59 -9.70 0.72 4.11
CA THR A 59 -9.27 1.79 5.00
C THR A 59 -8.04 1.33 5.78
N TYR A 60 -6.86 1.72 5.28
CA TYR A 60 -5.58 1.48 5.92
C TYR A 60 -5.61 2.41 7.13
N HIS A 61 -6.22 1.94 8.21
CA HIS A 61 -6.22 2.62 9.49
C HIS A 61 -4.76 2.63 9.92
N LYS A 62 -4.06 3.73 9.61
CA LYS A 62 -2.70 3.99 10.10
C LYS A 62 -2.75 3.80 11.60
N SER A 63 -2.22 2.67 12.05
CA SER A 63 -2.17 2.36 13.46
C SER A 63 -1.28 3.42 14.10
N VAL A 64 -1.66 3.94 15.26
CA VAL A 64 -0.83 4.89 16.02
C VAL A 64 0.57 4.28 16.25
N TRP A 65 0.62 2.94 16.33
CA TRP A 65 1.84 2.15 16.40
C TRP A 65 2.71 2.22 15.15
N ASP A 66 2.15 2.33 13.94
CA ASP A 66 2.94 2.50 12.72
C ASP A 66 3.66 3.84 12.71
N GLN A 67 3.00 4.88 13.22
CA GLN A 67 3.58 6.22 13.31
C GLN A 67 4.69 6.31 14.37
N VAL A 68 4.51 5.66 15.52
CA VAL A 68 5.55 5.55 16.57
C VAL A 68 6.72 4.67 16.12
N ASN A 69 6.43 3.54 15.49
CA ASN A 69 7.46 2.64 14.96
C ASN A 69 8.31 3.30 13.87
N ALA A 70 7.68 4.06 12.97
CA ALA A 70 8.37 4.76 11.89
C ALA A 70 9.23 5.94 12.40
N SER A 71 8.80 6.62 13.46
CA SER A 71 9.47 7.85 13.95
C SER A 71 10.54 7.60 15.02
N VAL A 72 10.41 6.58 15.86
CA VAL A 72 11.29 6.39 17.03
C VAL A 72 12.05 5.07 16.99
N THR A 73 11.36 3.96 16.75
CA THR A 73 11.98 2.63 16.82
C THR A 73 12.97 2.40 15.68
N ARG A 74 12.64 2.83 14.46
CA ARG A 74 13.52 2.70 13.29
C ARG A 74 14.86 3.43 13.42
N PRO A 75 14.94 4.74 13.72
CA PRO A 75 16.24 5.41 13.81
C PRO A 75 17.09 4.90 14.97
N ILE A 76 16.49 4.63 16.14
CA ILE A 76 17.21 4.11 17.31
C ILE A 76 17.75 2.70 17.02
N GLY A 77 16.97 1.85 16.35
CA GLY A 77 17.41 0.52 15.95
C GLY A 77 18.66 0.56 15.07
N TRP A 78 18.68 1.46 14.07
CA TRP A 78 19.87 1.65 13.22
C TRP A 78 21.08 2.14 14.01
N ILE A 79 20.91 3.11 14.91
CA ILE A 79 22.01 3.62 15.75
C ILE A 79 22.60 2.48 16.59
N LEU A 80 21.75 1.69 17.27
CA LEU A 80 22.19 0.57 18.10
C LEU A 80 22.93 -0.50 17.28
N ILE A 81 22.42 -0.84 16.10
CA ILE A 81 23.07 -1.81 15.20
C ILE A 81 24.43 -1.26 14.73
N THR A 82 24.49 -0.02 14.25
CA THR A 82 25.74 0.56 13.75
C THR A 82 26.80 0.65 14.86
N VAL A 83 26.43 1.16 16.03
CA VAL A 83 27.35 1.24 17.18
C VAL A 83 27.78 -0.16 17.63
N GLY A 84 26.84 -1.10 17.71
CA GLY A 84 27.11 -2.49 18.08
C GLY A 84 28.10 -3.18 17.13
N VAL A 85 27.91 -3.02 15.82
CA VAL A 85 28.81 -3.58 14.79
C VAL A 85 30.22 -2.98 14.91
N ILE A 86 30.33 -1.67 15.14
CA ILE A 86 31.62 -0.99 15.33
C ILE A 86 32.35 -1.54 16.56
N VAL A 87 31.67 -1.58 17.72
CA VAL A 87 32.26 -2.07 18.97
C VAL A 87 32.63 -3.55 18.85
N TRP A 88 31.77 -4.37 18.26
CA TRP A 88 32.02 -5.80 18.06
C TRP A 88 33.23 -6.04 17.15
N THR A 89 33.36 -5.28 16.07
CA THR A 89 34.49 -5.38 15.14
C THR A 89 35.80 -4.95 15.82
N ALA A 90 35.77 -3.86 16.58
CA ALA A 90 36.93 -3.38 17.34
C ALA A 90 37.38 -4.39 18.41
N TYR A 91 36.43 -4.98 19.13
CA TYR A 91 36.71 -6.03 20.10
C TYR A 91 37.26 -7.29 19.43
N GLY A 92 36.67 -7.71 18.31
CA GLY A 92 37.17 -8.84 17.52
C GLY A 92 38.60 -8.62 17.05
N ALA A 93 38.93 -7.42 16.57
CA ALA A 93 40.30 -7.05 16.18
C ALA A 93 41.27 -7.08 17.38
N TYR A 94 40.85 -6.58 18.55
CA TYR A 94 41.65 -6.63 19.77
C TYR A 94 41.94 -8.07 20.22
N VAL A 95 40.93 -8.94 20.19
CA VAL A 95 41.09 -10.37 20.50
C VAL A 95 41.99 -11.04 19.48
N PHE A 96 41.85 -10.71 18.20
CA PHE A 96 42.68 -11.25 17.12
C PHE A 96 44.16 -10.93 17.31
N THR A 97 44.50 -9.70 17.73
CA THR A 97 45.88 -9.27 17.96
C THR A 97 46.47 -9.78 19.27
N THR A 98 45.66 -9.88 20.33
CA THR A 98 46.15 -10.19 21.68
C THR A 98 46.10 -11.69 22.02
N SER A 99 45.30 -12.48 21.31
CA SER A 99 45.14 -13.91 21.59
C SER A 99 46.42 -14.71 21.30
N PRO A 100 46.81 -15.68 22.15
CA PRO A 100 47.92 -16.60 21.87
C PRO A 100 47.54 -17.75 20.92
N ALA A 101 46.34 -17.74 20.33
CA ALA A 101 45.86 -18.79 19.44
C ALA A 101 46.74 -18.99 18.19
N ASN A 102 46.67 -20.20 17.63
CA ASN A 102 47.41 -20.57 16.42
C ASN A 102 47.06 -19.61 15.26
N PRO A 103 48.05 -19.08 14.51
CA PRO A 103 47.82 -18.20 13.37
C PRO A 103 46.81 -18.76 12.35
N TRP A 104 46.78 -20.07 12.13
CA TRP A 104 45.87 -20.70 11.17
C TRP A 104 44.41 -20.66 11.62
N GLU A 105 44.15 -20.90 12.90
CA GLU A 105 42.81 -20.82 13.50
C GLU A 105 42.29 -19.38 13.48
N LYS A 106 43.18 -18.41 13.75
CA LYS A 106 42.87 -16.98 13.64
C LYS A 106 42.48 -16.62 12.20
N LEU A 107 43.28 -17.03 11.21
CA LEU A 107 43.01 -16.75 9.80
C LEU A 107 41.70 -17.39 9.34
N ALA A 108 41.44 -18.66 9.68
CA ALA A 108 40.21 -19.34 9.32
C ALA A 108 38.97 -18.64 9.92
N THR A 109 39.02 -18.31 11.20
CA THR A 109 37.92 -17.61 11.89
C THR A 109 37.73 -16.19 11.35
N GLY A 110 38.82 -15.46 11.14
CA GLY A 110 38.80 -14.12 10.58
C GLY A 110 38.25 -14.07 9.16
N ALA A 111 38.60 -15.04 8.32
CA ALA A 111 38.11 -15.13 6.94
C ALA A 111 36.57 -15.29 6.89
N ILE A 112 35.98 -16.07 7.79
CA ILE A 112 34.51 -16.22 7.88
C ILE A 112 33.87 -14.88 8.25
N VAL A 113 34.37 -14.22 9.29
CA VAL A 113 33.83 -12.93 9.76
C VAL A 113 33.95 -11.86 8.66
N ILE A 114 35.13 -11.73 8.06
CA ILE A 114 35.38 -10.80 6.97
C ILE A 114 34.45 -11.10 5.79
N GLY A 115 34.31 -12.37 5.40
CA GLY A 115 33.43 -12.78 4.32
C GLY A 115 31.97 -12.38 4.57
N ILE A 116 31.45 -12.61 5.79
CA ILE A 116 30.09 -12.18 6.17
C ILE A 116 29.95 -10.66 6.09
N LEU A 117 30.91 -9.90 6.63
CA LEU A 117 30.86 -8.44 6.58
C LEU A 117 30.93 -7.90 5.15
N THR A 118 31.74 -8.51 4.28
CA THR A 118 31.82 -8.13 2.86
C THR A 118 30.51 -8.41 2.13
N LEU A 119 29.89 -9.58 2.34
CA LEU A 119 28.59 -9.90 1.76
C LEU A 119 27.50 -8.94 2.24
N LEU A 120 27.48 -8.66 3.55
CA LEU A 120 26.53 -7.71 4.14
C LEU A 120 26.72 -6.31 3.54
N ALA A 121 27.97 -5.85 3.40
CA ALA A 121 28.29 -4.57 2.79
C ALA A 121 27.86 -4.51 1.31
N SER A 122 27.99 -5.61 0.55
CA SER A 122 27.49 -5.69 -0.83
C SER A 122 25.98 -5.48 -0.89
N VAL A 123 25.22 -6.18 -0.05
CA VAL A 123 23.76 -6.05 -0.04
C VAL A 123 23.32 -4.64 0.36
N ILE A 124 23.98 -4.03 1.35
CA ILE A 124 23.71 -2.65 1.75
C ILE A 124 24.02 -1.68 0.60
N TRP A 125 25.14 -1.88 -0.10
CA TRP A 125 25.55 -1.05 -1.23
C TRP A 125 24.57 -1.17 -2.39
N ASP A 126 24.21 -2.39 -2.77
CA ASP A 126 23.24 -2.65 -3.84
C ASP A 126 21.89 -2.00 -3.50
N ARG A 127 21.43 -2.15 -2.26
CA ARG A 127 20.20 -1.52 -1.79
C ARG A 127 20.27 0.00 -1.82
N TYR A 128 21.40 0.59 -1.40
CA TYR A 128 21.61 2.04 -1.44
C TYR A 128 21.59 2.57 -2.87
N ARG A 129 22.22 1.85 -3.80
CA ARG A 129 22.24 2.19 -5.23
C ARG A 129 20.83 2.12 -5.84
N GLU A 130 20.08 1.06 -5.56
CA GLU A 130 18.71 0.88 -6.05
C GLU A 130 17.76 1.94 -5.53
N TRP A 131 17.91 2.36 -4.26
CA TRP A 131 17.04 3.36 -3.65
C TRP A 131 17.06 4.72 -4.39
N GLY A 132 18.18 5.08 -5.01
CA GLY A 132 18.28 6.29 -5.83
C GLY A 132 17.51 6.23 -7.15
N THR A 133 17.31 5.03 -7.70
CA THR A 133 16.71 4.80 -9.03
C THR A 133 15.31 4.20 -8.99
N ASP A 134 14.83 3.74 -7.83
CA ASP A 134 13.53 3.08 -7.69
C ASP A 134 12.36 4.09 -7.75
N PRO A 135 11.51 4.05 -8.80
CA PRO A 135 10.35 4.94 -8.93
C PRO A 135 9.25 4.65 -7.89
N TYR A 136 9.25 3.47 -7.28
CA TYR A 136 8.22 3.01 -6.36
C TYR A 136 8.64 3.10 -4.89
N LYS A 137 9.76 3.76 -4.58
CA LYS A 137 10.31 3.86 -3.22
C LYS A 137 9.33 4.43 -2.16
N ASP A 138 8.40 5.27 -2.58
CA ASP A 138 7.42 5.95 -1.71
C ASP A 138 5.97 5.43 -1.91
N VAL A 139 5.79 4.37 -2.73
CA VAL A 139 4.48 3.78 -2.97
C VAL A 139 4.19 2.75 -1.89
N HIS A 140 3.44 3.18 -0.87
CA HIS A 140 2.93 2.29 0.18
C HIS A 140 1.72 1.51 -0.35
N ARG A 141 1.80 0.17 -0.32
CA ARG A 141 0.74 -0.76 -0.73
C ARG A 141 -0.13 -1.20 0.44
#